data_AF-A0A1I5B6Q9-F1
#
_entry.id   AF-A0A1I5B6Q9-F1
#
_cell.length_a   1.000
_cell.length_b   1.000
_cell.length_c   1.000
_cell.angle_alpha   90.00
_cell.angle_beta   90.00
_cell.angle_gamma   90.00
#
_symmetry.space_group_name_H-M   'P 1'
#
loop_
_entity.id
_entity.type
_entity.pdbx_description
1 polymer ?
#
loop_
_entity_poly.entity_id
_entity_poly.type
_entity_poly.pdbx_seq_one_letter_code
_entity_poly.pdbx_strand_id
1 'polypeptide(L)'
;MFFADILLCKDDVNEPKEILNQTQVQIQGHRGDRGNFPENSIPAFLRAVKKGADVIELDVVISKDKKVVVSHEAFMHSLYVLTTTRLKPGN
;
A
#
# COMPACT_ATOMS: atom_id res chain seq x y z
N MET A 1 -2.83 3.98 -14.33
CA MET A 1 -2.39 3.30 -13.10
C MET A 1 -1.18 4.06 -12.59
N PHE A 2 -1.14 4.38 -11.30
CA PHE A 2 -0.07 5.16 -10.68
C PHE A 2 0.46 4.40 -9.46
N PHE A 3 1.78 4.37 -9.29
CA PHE A 3 2.42 3.81 -8.11
C PHE A 3 2.48 4.87 -7.01
N ALA A 4 2.18 4.49 -5.77
CA ALA A 4 2.26 5.36 -4.60
C ALA A 4 3.03 4.67 -3.48
N ASP A 5 3.98 5.38 -2.90
CA ASP A 5 4.84 4.89 -1.83
C ASP A 5 4.54 5.61 -0.52
N ILE A 6 4.36 4.83 0.54
CA ILE A 6 4.23 5.32 1.91
C ILE A 6 5.52 4.98 2.65
N LEU A 7 6.33 6.01 2.91
CA LEU A 7 7.51 5.89 3.76
C LEU A 7 7.09 5.64 5.21
N LEU A 8 7.55 4.53 5.77
CA LEU A 8 7.31 4.20 7.16
C LEU A 8 8.39 4.86 8.00
N CYS A 9 8.00 5.78 8.87
CA CYS A 9 8.90 6.26 9.89
C CYS A 9 9.06 5.15 10.94
N LYS A 10 10.25 4.57 11.02
CA LYS A 10 10.64 3.73 12.15
C LYS A 10 11.07 4.71 13.25
N ASP A 11 10.14 5.07 14.12
CA ASP A 11 10.44 5.96 15.25
C ASP A 11 11.30 5.21 16.27
N ASP A 12 12.63 5.30 16.14
CA ASP A 12 13.50 5.23 17.31
C ASP A 12 13.50 6.64 17.93
N VAL A 13 12.61 6.87 18.89
CA VAL A 13 12.36 8.17 19.55
C VAL A 13 13.58 8.76 20.31
N ASN A 14 14.80 8.24 20.12
CA ASN A 14 15.97 8.63 20.89
C ASN A 14 17.31 8.70 20.13
N GLU A 15 17.35 8.58 18.81
CA GLU A 15 18.62 8.66 18.07
C GLU A 15 18.78 10.01 17.33
N PRO A 16 19.93 10.69 17.43
CA PRO A 16 20.19 11.88 16.65
C PRO A 16 20.13 11.52 15.16
N LYS A 17 19.31 12.25 14.39
CA LYS A 17 19.19 12.08 12.94
C LYS A 17 20.51 12.45 12.27
N GLU A 18 21.42 11.48 12.14
CA GLU A 18 22.63 11.61 11.34
C GLU A 18 22.25 11.98 9.90
N ILE A 19 23.08 12.84 9.30
CA ILE A 19 22.95 13.31 7.92
C ILE A 19 22.92 12.07 7.01
N LEU A 20 21.76 11.82 6.39
CA LEU A 20 21.46 10.63 5.59
C LEU A 20 22.54 10.39 4.52
N ASN A 21 23.44 9.45 4.79
CA ASN A 21 24.32 8.89 3.79
C ASN A 21 23.45 8.05 2.85
N GLN A 22 23.32 8.44 1.58
CA GLN A 22 22.37 7.89 0.59
C GLN A 22 22.65 6.45 0.14
N THR A 23 23.36 5.65 0.93
CA THR A 23 23.80 4.29 0.61
C THR A 23 23.00 3.19 1.30
N GLN A 24 21.96 3.53 2.06
CA GLN A 24 21.12 2.53 2.73
C GLN A 24 20.13 1.89 1.75
N VAL A 25 20.16 0.55 1.67
CA VAL A 25 19.17 -0.22 0.91
C VAL A 25 17.80 -0.07 1.58
N GLN A 26 16.82 0.39 0.81
CA GLN A 26 15.44 0.51 1.25
C GLN A 26 14.65 -0.74 0.86
N ILE A 27 13.98 -1.36 1.83
CA ILE A 27 13.12 -2.52 1.62
C ILE A 27 11.68 -2.07 1.40
N GLN A 28 11.19 -2.28 0.18
CA GLN A 28 9.84 -1.91 -0.23
C GLN A 28 8.91 -3.13 -0.19
N GLY A 29 7.82 -3.01 0.56
CA GLY A 29 6.70 -3.95 0.53
C GLY A 29 5.84 -3.70 -0.72
N HIS A 30 6.25 -4.25 -1.86
CA HIS A 30 5.55 -4.14 -3.15
C HIS A 30 4.12 -4.70 -3.06
N ARG A 31 3.12 -3.81 -3.08
CA ARG A 31 1.70 -4.05 -2.82
C ARG A 31 1.43 -4.70 -1.46
N GLY A 32 2.26 -4.37 -0.48
CA GLY A 32 2.32 -5.05 0.83
C GLY A 32 3.08 -6.38 0.76
N ASP A 33 2.72 -7.33 1.63
CA ASP A 33 3.28 -8.69 1.63
C ASP A 33 2.57 -9.62 0.65
N ARG A 34 2.56 -9.23 -0.64
CA ARG A 34 1.77 -9.89 -1.71
C ARG A 34 2.10 -11.37 -1.94
N GLY A 35 3.26 -11.83 -1.45
CA GLY A 35 3.64 -13.24 -1.52
C GLY A 35 2.91 -14.12 -0.51
N ASN A 36 2.33 -13.53 0.55
CA ASN A 36 1.66 -14.26 1.63
C ASN A 36 0.20 -13.84 1.84
N PHE A 37 -0.17 -12.63 1.42
CA PHE A 37 -1.51 -12.05 1.56
C PHE A 37 -1.99 -11.49 0.23
N PRO A 38 -3.31 -11.33 0.02
CA PRO A 38 -3.84 -10.65 -1.16
C PRO A 38 -3.19 -9.27 -1.31
N GLU A 39 -2.69 -8.98 -2.51
CA GLU A 39 -2.04 -7.69 -2.78
C GLU A 39 -2.96 -6.50 -2.49
N ASN A 40 -2.36 -5.33 -2.25
CA ASN A 40 -3.10 -4.07 -2.11
C ASN A 40 -4.19 -4.12 -1.00
N SER A 41 -3.98 -4.93 0.03
CA SER A 41 -4.92 -5.15 1.13
C SER A 41 -4.34 -4.74 2.49
N ILE A 42 -5.21 -4.30 3.40
CA ILE A 42 -4.84 -3.97 4.78
C ILE A 42 -4.01 -5.08 5.46
N PRO A 43 -4.40 -6.37 5.43
CA PRO A 43 -3.59 -7.41 6.06
C PRO A 43 -2.19 -7.57 5.42
N ALA A 44 -2.07 -7.40 4.09
CA ALA A 44 -0.77 -7.42 3.42
C ALA A 44 0.13 -6.25 3.86
N PHE A 45 -0.44 -5.05 3.98
CA PHE A 45 0.29 -3.87 4.44
C PHE A 45 0.74 -4.02 5.89
N LEU A 46 -0.15 -4.43 6.79
CA LEU A 46 0.17 -4.67 8.20
C LEU A 46 1.25 -5.74 8.35
N ARG A 47 1.22 -6.78 7.52
CA ARG A 47 2.25 -7.82 7.55
C ARG A 47 3.60 -7.31 7.05
N ALA A 48 3.64 -6.52 5.98
CA ALA A 48 4.86 -5.92 5.47
C ALA A 48 5.52 -4.99 6.51
N VAL A 49 4.71 -4.16 7.20
CA VAL A 49 5.18 -3.34 8.34
C VAL A 49 5.79 -4.25 9.42
N LYS A 50 5.09 -5.31 9.84
CA LYS A 50 5.58 -6.26 10.85
C LYS A 50 6.85 -7.03 10.42
N LYS A 51 7.09 -7.17 9.12
CA LYS A 51 8.32 -7.79 8.58
C LYS A 51 9.50 -6.81 8.50
N GLY A 52 9.28 -5.53 8.80
CA GLY A 52 10.32 -4.51 8.82
C GLY A 52 10.55 -3.81 7.48
N ALA A 53 9.55 -3.82 6.57
CA ALA A 53 9.61 -2.98 5.37
C ALA A 53 9.84 -1.51 5.76
N ASP A 54 10.62 -0.79 4.96
CA ASP A 54 10.87 0.65 5.10
C ASP A 54 9.79 1.47 4.39
N VAL A 55 9.23 0.93 3.31
CA VAL A 55 8.20 1.56 2.50
C VAL A 55 7.11 0.56 2.19
N ILE A 56 5.85 1.01 2.21
CA ILE A 56 4.74 0.28 1.61
C ILE A 56 4.45 0.89 0.25
N GLU A 57 4.53 0.07 -0.78
CA GLU A 57 4.12 0.45 -2.13
C GLU A 57 2.70 -0.05 -2.36
N LEU A 58 1.91 0.75 -3.05
CA LEU A 58 0.56 0.42 -3.46
C LEU A 58 0.23 1.10 -4.79
N ASP A 59 -0.60 0.43 -5.57
CA ASP A 59 -1.08 0.96 -6.83
C ASP A 59 -2.40 1.71 -6.63
N VAL A 60 -2.54 2.84 -7.33
CA VAL A 60 -3.77 3.62 -7.30
C VAL A 60 -4.32 3.93 -8.69
N VAL A 61 -5.64 4.00 -8.75
CA VAL A 61 -6.43 4.44 -9.89
C VAL A 61 -7.49 5.43 -9.44
N ILE A 62 -7.98 6.25 -10.36
CA ILE A 62 -9.02 7.25 -10.08
C ILE A 62 -10.35 6.75 -10.62
N SER A 63 -11.36 6.69 -9.76
CA SER A 63 -12.72 6.32 -10.12
C SER A 63 -13.44 7.45 -10.88
N LYS A 64 -14.56 7.13 -11.54
CA LYS A 64 -15.42 8.12 -12.23
C LYS A 64 -15.87 9.27 -11.32
N ASP A 65 -16.10 8.99 -10.04
CA ASP A 65 -16.48 9.98 -9.01
C ASP A 65 -15.27 10.61 -8.31
N LYS A 66 -14.10 10.59 -8.95
CA LYS A 66 -12.86 11.26 -8.54
C LYS A 66 -12.35 10.82 -7.17
N LYS A 67 -12.54 9.55 -6.81
CA LYS A 67 -11.96 8.95 -5.60
C LYS A 67 -10.72 8.14 -5.97
N VAL A 68 -9.76 8.14 -5.06
CA VAL A 68 -8.58 7.27 -5.14
C VAL A 68 -9.01 5.87 -4.74
N VAL A 69 -8.68 4.89 -5.57
CA VAL A 69 -8.93 3.47 -5.35
C VAL A 69 -7.60 2.75 -5.39
N VAL A 70 -7.33 1.92 -4.38
CA VAL A 70 -6.14 1.07 -4.35
C VAL A 70 -6.40 -0.14 -5.23
N SER A 71 -5.70 -0.22 -6.36
CA SER A 71 -5.82 -1.29 -7.35
C SER A 71 -4.69 -1.19 -8.36
N HIS A 72 -4.11 -2.34 -8.70
CA HIS A 72 -3.19 -2.45 -9.83
C HIS A 72 -3.94 -2.27 -11.15
N GLU A 73 -5.09 -2.92 -11.30
CA GLU A 73 -5.86 -2.85 -12.54
C GLU A 73 -6.74 -1.60 -12.59
N ALA A 74 -6.80 -0.95 -13.74
CA ALA A 74 -7.73 0.16 -13.99
C ALA A 74 -9.16 -0.29 -14.26
N PHE A 75 -9.36 -1.58 -14.54
CA PHE A 75 -10.65 -2.18 -14.86
C PHE A 75 -10.99 -3.30 -13.88
N MET A 76 -12.23 -3.29 -13.38
CA MET A 76 -12.76 -4.29 -12.46
C MET A 76 -13.82 -5.12 -13.19
N HIS A 77 -13.51 -6.38 -13.47
CA HIS A 77 -14.45 -7.28 -14.13
C HIS A 77 -15.49 -7.83 -13.14
N SER A 78 -16.77 -7.79 -13.50
CA SER A 78 -17.89 -8.18 -12.61
C SER A 78 -17.78 -9.61 -12.08
N LEU A 79 -17.18 -10.52 -12.85
CA LEU A 79 -16.96 -11.92 -12.44
C LEU A 79 -16.01 -12.08 -11.24
N TYR A 80 -15.14 -11.11 -10.98
CA TYR A 80 -14.09 -11.22 -9.96
C TYR A 80 -14.28 -10.23 -8.80
N VAL A 81 -15.34 -9.43 -8.82
CA VAL A 81 -15.65 -8.47 -7.75
C VAL A 81 -16.86 -8.93 -6.95
N LEU A 82 -16.76 -8.84 -5.62
CA LEU A 82 -17.85 -9.21 -4.71
C LEU A 82 -19.02 -8.23 -4.77
N THR A 83 -18.78 -7.01 -5.22
CA THR A 83 -19.77 -5.94 -5.24
C THR A 83 -19.42 -4.97 -6.35
N THR A 84 -20.41 -4.68 -7.20
CA THR A 84 -20.28 -3.75 -8.34
C THR A 84 -20.68 -2.33 -8.00
N THR A 85 -21.20 -2.11 -6.79
CA THR A 85 -21.72 -0.82 -6.31
C THR A 85 -20.93 -0.33 -5.10
N ARG A 86 -20.84 0.98 -4.92
CA ARG A 86 -20.21 1.55 -3.72
C ARG A 86 -20.99 1.11 -2.48
N LEU A 87 -20.34 0.42 -1.54
CA LEU A 87 -20.92 0.20 -0.21
C LEU A 87 -21.11 1.57 0.45
N LYS A 88 -22.34 1.88 0.84
CA LYS A 88 -22.62 3.08 1.63
C LYS A 88 -21.95 2.90 3.00
N PRO A 89 -21.34 3.94 3.58
CA PRO A 89 -20.86 3.84 4.95
C PRO A 89 -22.02 3.42 5.88
N GLY A 90 -21.88 2.30 6.58
CA GLY A 90 -22.89 1.82 7.55
C GLY A 90 -23.65 0.53 7.18
N ASN A 91 -23.26 -0.19 6.12
CA ASN A 91 -23.68 -1.58 5.88
C ASN A 91 -22.61 -2.57 6.32
#